data_AF-A0A962PR88-F1
#
_entry.id   AF-A0A962PR88-F1
#
_cell.length_a   1.000
_cell.length_b   1.000
_cell.length_c   1.000
_cell.angle_alpha   90.00
_cell.angle_beta   90.00
_cell.angle_gamma   90.00
#
_symmetry.space_group_name_H-M   'P 1'
#
loop_
_entity.id
_entity.type
_entity.pdbx_description
1 polymer ?
#
loop_
_entity_poly.entity_id
_entity_poly.type
_entity_poly.pdbx_seq_one_letter_code
_entity_poly.pdbx_strand_id
1 'polypeptide(L)'
;DPGDETVEKSGIHDGVEMDLVTHDAKKFFELMLKKNGYVLEQLLSPLVVHTTPAHEELKGIAKDCTTRHHAHHYLGFAATQWKLFAKENPPKVKPLLYVYRVLLTGIHLMRTGQVEANLLTLNASAKLPYIDELVQRKLAGPERGHLEAADVEFHEREYERLVAELEDAAKESMLPERPTGQDSLNKILVRLRTEQQ
;
A
#
# COMPACT_ATOMS: atom_id res chain seq x y z
N ASP A 1 12.24 24.95 16.00
CA ASP A 1 11.50 23.68 16.13
C ASP A 1 10.54 23.61 14.96
N PRO A 2 10.63 22.61 14.07
CA PRO A 2 9.70 22.47 12.94
C PRO A 2 8.24 22.17 13.37
N GLY A 3 7.99 21.86 14.65
CA GLY A 3 6.67 21.46 15.13
C GLY A 3 6.31 20.02 14.73
N ASP A 4 5.07 19.61 15.02
CA ASP A 4 4.60 18.26 14.70
C ASP A 4 4.37 18.10 13.19
N GLU A 5 5.30 17.43 12.52
CA GLU A 5 5.21 17.11 11.08
C GLU A 5 4.23 15.96 10.77
N THR A 6 3.67 15.31 11.80
CA THR A 6 2.68 14.22 11.68
C THR A 6 1.69 14.31 12.83
N VAL A 7 0.40 14.29 12.53
CA VAL A 7 -0.68 14.32 13.52
C VAL A 7 -1.48 13.04 13.40
N GLU A 8 -1.59 12.31 14.51
CA GLU A 8 -2.30 11.04 14.61
C GLU A 8 -3.49 11.18 15.55
N LYS A 9 -4.65 10.64 15.15
CA LYS A 9 -5.86 10.56 15.98
C LYS A 9 -6.56 9.23 15.74
N SER A 10 -6.58 8.38 16.75
CA SER A 10 -7.29 7.10 16.76
C SER A 10 -8.42 7.09 17.79
N GLY A 11 -9.57 6.51 17.48
CA GLY A 11 -10.67 6.35 18.43
C GLY A 11 -12.03 6.12 17.78
N ILE A 12 -13.08 6.00 18.59
CA ILE A 12 -14.46 5.95 18.10
C ILE A 12 -15.02 7.37 18.09
N HIS A 13 -15.44 7.85 16.92
CA HIS A 13 -16.06 9.14 16.70
C HIS A 13 -17.43 8.92 16.06
N ASP A 14 -18.51 9.37 16.73
CA ASP A 14 -19.90 9.19 16.29
C ASP A 14 -20.24 7.72 15.92
N GLY A 15 -19.70 6.77 16.68
CA GLY A 15 -19.91 5.33 16.48
C GLY A 15 -19.05 4.71 15.36
N VAL A 16 -18.18 5.49 14.72
CA VAL A 16 -17.25 5.03 13.68
C VAL A 16 -15.84 4.95 14.26
N GLU A 17 -15.18 3.82 14.08
CA GLU A 17 -13.75 3.68 14.35
C GLU A 17 -12.97 4.52 13.34
N MET A 18 -12.24 5.52 13.83
CA MET A 18 -11.41 6.42 13.05
C MET A 18 -9.95 6.21 13.43
N ASP A 19 -9.11 6.07 12.41
CA ASP A 19 -7.66 6.06 12.52
C ASP A 19 -7.11 7.07 11.51
N LEU A 20 -6.86 8.30 11.97
CA LEU A 20 -6.44 9.43 11.16
C LEU A 20 -4.94 9.67 11.33
N VAL A 21 -4.23 9.69 10.21
CA VAL A 21 -2.83 10.12 10.13
C VAL A 21 -2.72 11.20 9.06
N THR A 22 -2.21 12.37 9.43
CA THR A 22 -1.91 13.44 8.48
C THR A 22 -0.43 13.83 8.58
N HIS A 23 0.13 14.27 7.46
CA HIS A 23 1.52 14.71 7.38
C HIS A 23 1.58 16.16 6.90
N ASP A 24 2.55 16.92 7.41
CA ASP A 24 2.93 18.20 6.79
C ASP A 24 3.36 17.96 5.32
N ALA A 25 3.14 18.95 4.46
CA ALA A 25 3.45 18.86 3.04
C ALA A 25 4.91 18.48 2.77
N LYS A 26 5.87 19.11 3.47
CA LYS A 26 7.31 18.79 3.28
C LYS A 26 7.58 17.34 3.67
N LYS A 27 7.04 16.90 4.81
CA LYS A 27 7.20 15.53 5.29
C LYS A 27 6.64 14.52 4.30
N PHE A 28 5.44 14.75 3.78
CA PHE A 28 4.80 13.88 2.80
C PHE A 28 5.64 13.80 1.51
N PHE A 29 6.14 14.93 1.01
CA PHE A 29 6.96 14.96 -0.20
C PHE A 29 8.30 14.23 -0.02
N GLU A 30 8.94 14.36 1.13
CA GLU A 30 10.14 13.58 1.46
C GLU A 30 9.87 12.08 1.55
N LEU A 31 8.66 11.67 2.01
CA LEU A 31 8.27 10.27 2.00
C LEU A 31 7.98 9.77 0.58
N MET A 32 7.40 10.59 -0.30
CA MET A 32 7.21 10.26 -1.72
C MET A 32 8.54 9.99 -2.43
N LEU A 33 9.59 10.74 -2.10
CA LEU A 33 10.94 10.52 -2.65
C LEU A 33 11.65 9.28 -2.07
N LYS A 34 11.04 8.59 -1.10
CA LYS A 34 11.52 7.30 -0.61
C LYS A 34 10.77 6.18 -1.33
N LYS A 35 11.29 4.96 -1.20
CA LYS A 35 10.61 3.71 -1.62
C LYS A 35 9.43 3.38 -0.70
N ASN A 36 8.50 4.31 -0.50
CA ASN A 36 7.39 4.19 0.45
C ASN A 36 6.07 3.98 -0.30
N GLY A 37 5.69 2.71 -0.50
CA GLY A 37 4.45 2.34 -1.19
C GLY A 37 3.19 2.88 -0.50
N TYR A 38 3.18 2.94 0.83
CA TYR A 38 2.06 3.48 1.61
C TYR A 38 1.67 4.90 1.18
N VAL A 39 2.65 5.78 1.00
CA VAL A 39 2.39 7.18 0.63
C VAL A 39 1.86 7.29 -0.80
N LEU A 40 2.31 6.43 -1.72
CA LEU A 40 1.76 6.36 -3.07
C LEU A 40 0.33 5.82 -3.07
N GLU A 41 0.04 4.79 -2.27
CA GLU A 41 -1.31 4.25 -2.11
C GLU A 41 -2.28 5.30 -1.53
N GLN A 42 -1.84 6.10 -0.56
CA GLN A 42 -2.65 7.20 -0.01
C GLN A 42 -2.94 8.27 -1.06
N LEU A 43 -1.90 8.74 -1.76
CA LEU A 43 -2.01 9.80 -2.76
C LEU A 43 -2.88 9.38 -3.96
N LEU A 44 -2.75 8.14 -4.40
CA LEU A 44 -3.42 7.61 -5.59
C LEU A 44 -4.72 6.87 -5.26
N SER A 45 -5.16 6.90 -4.01
CA SER A 45 -6.41 6.28 -3.59
C SER A 45 -7.60 6.84 -4.37
N PRO A 46 -8.52 5.98 -4.86
CA PRO A 46 -9.76 6.45 -5.46
C PRO A 46 -10.74 7.01 -4.41
N LEU A 47 -10.52 6.74 -3.12
CA LEU A 47 -11.37 7.19 -2.02
C LEU A 47 -10.89 8.55 -1.52
N VAL A 48 -11.43 9.62 -2.10
CA VAL A 48 -11.06 11.01 -1.79
C VAL A 48 -12.18 11.71 -1.02
N VAL A 49 -11.92 12.06 0.24
CA VAL A 49 -12.86 12.82 1.08
C VAL A 49 -12.82 14.32 0.75
N HIS A 50 -11.63 14.85 0.50
CA HIS A 50 -11.39 16.25 0.15
C HIS A 50 -10.16 16.35 -0.78
N THR A 51 -10.21 17.22 -1.78
CA THR A 51 -9.12 17.44 -2.75
C THR A 51 -8.85 18.93 -2.94
N THR A 52 -7.66 19.26 -3.44
CA THR A 52 -7.23 20.61 -3.80
C THR A 52 -6.49 20.58 -5.14
N PRO A 53 -6.30 21.72 -5.82
CA PRO A 53 -5.46 21.77 -7.02
C PRO A 53 -4.04 21.22 -6.79
N ALA A 54 -3.46 21.46 -5.60
CA ALA A 54 -2.16 20.93 -5.22
C ALA A 54 -2.16 19.39 -5.11
N HIS A 55 -3.26 18.79 -4.63
CA HIS A 55 -3.40 17.33 -4.58
C HIS A 55 -3.43 16.72 -5.98
N GLU A 56 -4.16 17.31 -6.93
CA GLU A 56 -4.18 16.80 -8.32
C GLU A 56 -2.82 16.95 -9.01
N GLU A 57 -2.10 18.06 -8.78
CA GLU A 57 -0.73 18.20 -9.31
C GLU A 57 0.22 17.16 -8.71
N LEU A 58 0.08 16.88 -7.40
CA LEU A 58 0.89 15.89 -6.70
C LEU A 58 0.69 14.47 -7.26
N LYS A 59 -0.54 14.10 -7.60
CA LYS A 59 -0.85 12.83 -8.30
C LYS A 59 -0.11 12.72 -9.63
N GLY A 60 0.01 13.82 -10.37
CA GLY A 60 0.78 13.88 -11.62
C GLY A 60 2.29 13.61 -11.44
N ILE A 61 2.84 13.94 -10.27
CA ILE A 61 4.26 13.77 -9.92
C ILE A 61 4.54 12.38 -9.33
N ALA A 62 3.52 11.64 -8.88
CA ALA A 62 3.68 10.34 -8.23
C ALA A 62 4.51 9.34 -9.08
N LYS A 63 4.31 9.33 -10.40
CA LYS A 63 5.08 8.50 -11.33
C LYS A 63 6.58 8.81 -11.31
N ASP A 64 6.94 10.08 -11.13
CA ASP A 64 8.34 10.53 -11.10
C ASP A 64 8.99 10.22 -9.74
N CYS A 65 8.20 9.83 -8.75
CA CYS A 65 8.66 9.38 -7.43
C CYS A 65 8.74 7.84 -7.34
N THR A 66 8.09 7.14 -8.26
CA THR A 66 7.99 5.68 -8.27
C THR A 66 9.26 5.06 -8.83
N THR A 67 9.75 4.02 -8.18
CA THR A 67 11.01 3.33 -8.53
C THR A 67 10.86 1.82 -8.41
N ARG A 68 11.71 1.06 -9.11
CA ARG A 68 11.75 -0.41 -8.98
C ARG A 68 12.03 -0.88 -7.54
N HIS A 69 12.66 -0.05 -6.71
CA HIS A 69 12.93 -0.36 -5.32
C HIS A 69 11.70 -0.25 -4.40
N HIS A 70 10.54 0.19 -4.90
CA HIS A 70 9.28 0.05 -4.18
C HIS A 70 8.90 -1.41 -3.93
N ALA A 71 9.39 -2.35 -4.75
CA ALA A 71 9.26 -3.79 -4.47
C ALA A 71 9.72 -4.16 -3.05
N HIS A 72 10.80 -3.55 -2.54
CA HIS A 72 11.29 -3.82 -1.18
C HIS A 72 10.29 -3.44 -0.08
N HIS A 73 9.50 -2.38 -0.29
CA HIS A 73 8.44 -1.99 0.65
C HIS A 73 7.36 -3.06 0.71
N TYR A 74 6.86 -3.49 -0.46
CA TYR A 74 5.82 -4.50 -0.56
C TYR A 74 6.28 -5.86 -0.01
N LEU A 75 7.51 -6.29 -0.32
CA LEU A 75 8.11 -7.50 0.24
C LEU A 75 8.24 -7.42 1.78
N GLY A 76 8.76 -6.30 2.30
CA GLY A 76 8.89 -6.10 3.74
C GLY A 76 7.54 -6.10 4.47
N PHE A 77 6.52 -5.48 3.87
CA PHE A 77 5.18 -5.47 4.43
C PHE A 77 4.52 -6.85 4.36
N ALA A 78 4.65 -7.57 3.24
CA ALA A 78 4.18 -8.94 3.09
C ALA A 78 4.78 -9.85 4.17
N ALA A 79 6.10 -9.78 4.38
CA ALA A 79 6.79 -10.59 5.39
C ALA A 79 6.29 -10.28 6.82
N THR A 80 5.95 -9.02 7.11
CA THR A 80 5.39 -8.63 8.41
C THR A 80 4.00 -9.21 8.61
N GLN A 81 3.14 -9.14 7.59
CA GLN A 81 1.77 -9.70 7.64
C GLN A 81 1.78 -11.23 7.65
N TRP A 82 2.71 -11.86 6.93
CA TRP A 82 2.91 -13.31 6.96
C TRP A 82 3.30 -13.79 8.36
N LYS A 83 4.26 -13.11 9.01
CA LYS A 83 4.63 -13.42 10.40
C LYS A 83 3.47 -13.26 11.37
N LEU A 84 2.59 -12.29 11.15
CA LEU A 84 1.39 -12.12 11.96
C LEU A 84 0.41 -13.28 11.74
N PHE A 85 0.12 -13.60 10.48
CA PHE A 85 -0.72 -14.73 10.09
C PHE A 85 -0.24 -16.06 10.70
N ALA A 86 1.05 -16.38 10.55
CA ALA A 86 1.63 -17.64 11.02
C ALA A 86 1.73 -17.76 12.56
N LYS A 87 1.67 -16.63 13.29
CA LYS A 87 1.70 -16.62 14.76
C LYS A 87 0.32 -16.76 15.39
N GLU A 88 -0.75 -16.47 14.66
CA GLU A 88 -2.10 -16.57 15.19
C GLU A 88 -2.56 -18.03 15.25
N ASN A 89 -3.20 -18.40 16.36
CA ASN A 89 -3.77 -19.73 16.54
C ASN A 89 -5.20 -19.60 17.14
N PRO A 90 -6.26 -19.85 16.36
CA PRO A 90 -6.21 -20.24 14.94
C PRO A 90 -5.84 -19.06 14.00
N PRO A 91 -5.21 -19.32 12.84
CA PRO A 91 -4.80 -18.28 11.89
C PRO A 91 -5.99 -17.47 11.37
N LYS A 92 -5.88 -16.14 11.32
CA LYS A 92 -6.98 -15.29 10.80
C LYS A 92 -6.81 -14.94 9.33
N VAL A 93 -7.94 -14.76 8.66
CA VAL A 93 -8.02 -14.38 7.24
C VAL A 93 -7.53 -12.94 6.99
N LYS A 94 -7.67 -12.00 7.95
CA LYS A 94 -7.34 -10.58 7.74
C LYS A 94 -5.85 -10.36 7.43
N PRO A 95 -4.88 -10.83 8.23
CA PRO A 95 -3.46 -10.73 7.88
C PRO A 95 -3.13 -11.35 6.52
N LEU A 96 -3.73 -12.51 6.20
CA LEU A 96 -3.51 -13.20 4.93
C LEU A 96 -4.03 -12.39 3.72
N LEU A 97 -5.19 -11.76 3.82
CA LEU A 97 -5.69 -10.86 2.78
C LEU A 97 -4.74 -9.68 2.55
N TYR A 98 -4.11 -9.15 3.60
CA TYR A 98 -3.08 -8.11 3.43
C TYR A 98 -1.85 -8.63 2.72
N VAL A 99 -1.39 -9.85 3.00
CA VAL A 99 -0.26 -10.48 2.27
C VAL A 99 -0.55 -10.50 0.77
N TYR A 100 -1.70 -11.02 0.37
CA TYR A 100 -2.06 -11.08 -1.06
C TYR A 100 -2.19 -9.70 -1.68
N ARG A 101 -2.85 -8.76 -0.99
CA ARG A 101 -2.99 -7.38 -1.47
C ARG A 101 -1.64 -6.76 -1.77
N VAL A 102 -0.71 -6.78 -0.83
CA VAL A 102 0.56 -6.05 -0.98
C VAL A 102 1.50 -6.72 -1.98
N LEU A 103 1.51 -8.06 -2.06
CA LEU A 103 2.28 -8.78 -3.07
C LEU A 103 1.75 -8.48 -4.47
N LEU A 104 0.43 -8.56 -4.68
CA LEU A 104 -0.18 -8.24 -5.97
C LEU A 104 -0.03 -6.77 -6.34
N THR A 105 -0.15 -5.84 -5.39
CA THR A 105 0.13 -4.40 -5.62
C THR A 105 1.57 -4.22 -6.09
N GLY A 106 2.54 -4.84 -5.40
CA GLY A 106 3.94 -4.77 -5.80
C GLY A 106 4.18 -5.33 -7.21
N ILE A 107 3.62 -6.51 -7.52
CA ILE A 107 3.77 -7.16 -8.82
C ILE A 107 3.18 -6.28 -9.93
N HIS A 108 1.97 -5.76 -9.70
CA HIS A 108 1.31 -4.85 -10.62
C HIS A 108 2.16 -3.60 -10.86
N LEU A 109 2.63 -2.95 -9.79
CA LEU A 109 3.48 -1.76 -9.89
C LEU A 109 4.75 -2.02 -10.70
N MET A 110 5.43 -3.14 -10.45
CA MET A 110 6.67 -3.47 -11.15
C MET A 110 6.43 -3.72 -12.65
N ARG A 111 5.27 -4.30 -13.02
CA ARG A 111 4.90 -4.61 -14.41
C ARG A 111 4.35 -3.42 -15.18
N THR A 112 3.60 -2.52 -14.52
CA THR A 112 2.81 -1.48 -15.21
C THR A 112 3.27 -0.05 -14.91
N GLY A 113 4.01 0.14 -13.81
CA GLY A 113 4.31 1.46 -13.27
C GLY A 113 3.11 2.17 -12.64
N GLN A 114 1.97 1.48 -12.46
CA GLN A 114 0.76 2.02 -11.84
C GLN A 114 0.56 1.41 -10.45
N VAL A 115 0.03 2.21 -9.52
CA VAL A 115 -0.33 1.74 -8.17
C VAL A 115 -1.79 1.31 -8.18
N GLU A 116 -2.06 0.09 -7.73
CA GLU A 116 -3.41 -0.42 -7.47
C GLU A 116 -3.38 -1.16 -6.12
N ALA A 117 -4.25 -0.76 -5.20
CA ALA A 117 -4.32 -1.27 -3.82
C ALA A 117 -5.57 -2.12 -3.55
N ASN A 118 -6.52 -2.16 -4.49
CA ASN A 118 -7.73 -2.96 -4.41
C ASN A 118 -7.44 -4.41 -4.81
N LEU A 119 -7.54 -5.31 -3.83
CA LEU A 119 -7.28 -6.74 -4.01
C LEU A 119 -8.17 -7.39 -5.10
N LEU A 120 -9.43 -6.99 -5.21
CA LEU A 120 -10.34 -7.57 -6.20
C LEU A 120 -9.99 -7.12 -7.62
N THR A 121 -9.64 -5.84 -7.80
CA THR A 121 -9.14 -5.33 -9.09
C THR A 121 -7.87 -6.04 -9.51
N LEU A 122 -6.91 -6.20 -8.58
CA LEU A 122 -5.68 -6.94 -8.82
C LEU A 122 -5.96 -8.41 -9.18
N ASN A 123 -6.90 -9.05 -8.48
CA ASN A 123 -7.24 -10.45 -8.70
C ASN A 123 -7.94 -10.71 -10.05
N ALA A 124 -8.58 -9.70 -10.66
CA ALA A 124 -9.13 -9.84 -12.01
C ALA A 124 -8.05 -10.21 -13.05
N SER A 125 -6.81 -9.76 -12.83
CA SER A 125 -5.65 -10.13 -13.65
C SER A 125 -4.89 -11.34 -13.09
N ALA A 126 -4.70 -11.41 -11.78
CA ALA A 126 -3.93 -12.48 -11.14
C ALA A 126 -4.64 -13.84 -11.14
N LYS A 127 -5.98 -13.84 -11.18
CA LYS A 127 -6.86 -15.02 -11.26
C LYS A 127 -6.57 -16.08 -10.20
N LEU A 128 -6.35 -15.64 -8.97
CA LEU A 128 -6.15 -16.51 -7.81
C LEU A 128 -7.53 -16.90 -7.26
N PRO A 129 -7.99 -18.15 -7.45
CA PRO A 129 -9.39 -18.53 -7.23
C PRO A 129 -9.80 -18.49 -5.75
N TYR A 130 -8.83 -18.60 -4.84
CA TYR A 130 -9.06 -18.61 -3.39
C TYR A 130 -9.25 -17.22 -2.77
N ILE A 131 -8.95 -16.13 -3.50
CA ILE A 131 -9.11 -14.77 -2.96
C ILE A 131 -10.58 -14.45 -2.68
N ASP A 132 -11.48 -14.83 -3.59
CA ASP A 132 -12.92 -14.56 -3.43
C ASP A 132 -13.46 -15.25 -2.18
N GLU A 133 -13.04 -16.50 -1.96
CA GLU A 133 -13.41 -17.25 -0.75
C GLU A 133 -12.90 -16.57 0.52
N LEU A 134 -11.63 -16.16 0.57
CA LEU A 134 -11.06 -15.46 1.72
C LEU A 134 -11.80 -14.13 2.00
N VAL A 135 -12.17 -13.39 0.96
CA VAL A 135 -12.96 -12.15 1.12
C VAL A 135 -14.33 -12.46 1.69
N GLN A 136 -15.04 -13.49 1.19
CA GLN A 136 -16.33 -13.90 1.73
C GLN A 136 -16.23 -14.36 3.19
N ARG A 137 -15.21 -15.15 3.54
CA ARG A 137 -14.92 -15.56 4.92
C ARG A 137 -14.72 -14.33 5.83
N LYS A 138 -14.00 -13.33 5.35
CA LYS A 138 -13.77 -12.07 6.10
C LYS A 138 -15.05 -11.26 6.32
N LEU A 139 -15.93 -11.21 5.31
CA LEU A 139 -17.20 -10.48 5.38
C LEU A 139 -18.25 -11.19 6.25
N ALA A 140 -18.21 -12.52 6.31
CA ALA A 140 -19.14 -13.32 7.11
C ALA A 140 -18.95 -13.20 8.64
N GLY A 141 -17.96 -12.41 9.09
CA GLY A 141 -17.74 -12.09 10.50
C GLY A 141 -16.67 -12.94 11.19
N PRO A 142 -16.43 -12.69 12.49
CA PRO A 142 -15.30 -13.26 13.23
C PRO A 142 -15.30 -14.80 13.28
N GLU A 143 -16.48 -15.42 13.29
CA GLU A 143 -16.62 -16.88 13.39
C GLU A 143 -16.03 -17.62 12.18
N ARG A 144 -16.15 -17.05 10.98
CA ARG A 144 -15.56 -17.59 9.73
C ARG A 144 -14.21 -16.97 9.38
N GLY A 145 -13.69 -16.12 10.26
CA GLY A 145 -12.43 -15.41 10.05
C GLY A 145 -11.19 -16.26 10.27
N HIS A 146 -11.30 -17.56 10.56
CA HIS A 146 -10.20 -18.46 10.87
C HIS A 146 -9.97 -19.52 9.77
N LEU A 147 -8.75 -20.04 9.68
CA LEU A 147 -8.34 -21.07 8.72
C LEU A 147 -7.89 -22.37 9.43
N GLU A 148 -8.02 -23.51 8.74
CA GLU A 148 -7.53 -24.80 9.23
C GLU A 148 -6.02 -24.97 8.95
N ALA A 149 -5.36 -25.90 9.63
CA ALA A 149 -3.92 -26.13 9.46
C ALA A 149 -3.53 -26.54 8.03
N ALA A 150 -4.37 -27.32 7.34
CA ALA A 150 -4.13 -27.71 5.95
C ALA A 150 -4.18 -26.52 4.97
N ASP A 151 -5.01 -25.50 5.26
CA ASP A 151 -5.07 -24.26 4.48
C ASP A 151 -3.77 -23.44 4.64
N VAL A 152 -3.14 -23.48 5.82
CA VAL A 152 -1.90 -22.75 6.10
C VAL A 152 -0.76 -23.21 5.18
N GLU A 153 -0.56 -24.52 5.02
CA GLU A 153 0.49 -25.06 4.13
C GLU A 153 0.27 -24.65 2.66
N PHE A 154 -1.00 -24.57 2.24
CA PHE A 154 -1.34 -24.08 0.90
C PHE A 154 -0.96 -22.60 0.75
N HIS A 155 -1.35 -21.77 1.71
CA HIS A 155 -1.07 -20.35 1.68
C HIS A 155 0.42 -20.03 1.82
N GLU A 156 1.20 -20.89 2.49
CA GLU A 156 2.67 -20.77 2.57
C GLU A 156 3.31 -20.93 1.20
N ARG A 157 2.94 -21.96 0.44
CA ARG A 157 3.43 -22.15 -0.94
C ARG A 157 3.06 -20.98 -1.84
N GLU A 158 1.83 -20.47 -1.72
CA GLU A 158 1.39 -19.31 -2.52
C GLU A 158 2.11 -18.01 -2.11
N TYR A 159 2.38 -17.83 -0.82
CA TYR A 159 3.18 -16.71 -0.32
C TYR A 159 4.60 -16.74 -0.92
N GLU A 160 5.29 -17.88 -0.84
CA GLU A 160 6.63 -18.05 -1.41
C GLU A 160 6.64 -17.83 -2.92
N ARG A 161 5.66 -18.39 -3.64
CA ARG A 161 5.51 -18.22 -5.09
C ARG A 161 5.33 -16.74 -5.48
N LEU A 162 4.47 -16.01 -4.78
CA LEU A 162 4.20 -14.59 -5.06
C LEU A 162 5.35 -13.68 -4.63
N VAL A 163 6.09 -14.04 -3.58
CA VAL A 163 7.34 -13.34 -3.21
C VAL A 163 8.35 -13.45 -4.35
N ALA A 164 8.59 -14.67 -4.86
CA ALA A 164 9.49 -14.88 -6.00
C ALA A 164 9.01 -14.12 -7.24
N GLU A 165 7.69 -14.13 -7.52
CA GLU A 165 7.12 -13.38 -8.64
C GLU A 165 7.33 -11.86 -8.52
N LEU A 166 7.21 -11.29 -7.32
CA LEU A 166 7.50 -9.88 -7.07
C LEU A 166 8.99 -9.57 -7.25
N GLU A 167 9.88 -10.44 -6.77
CA GLU A 167 11.32 -10.28 -6.96
C GLU A 167 11.70 -10.31 -8.44
N ASP A 168 11.13 -11.22 -9.22
CA ASP A 168 11.37 -11.31 -10.66
C ASP A 168 10.79 -10.11 -11.41
N ALA A 169 9.56 -9.70 -11.10
CA ALA A 169 8.98 -8.48 -11.66
C ALA A 169 9.84 -7.25 -11.33
N ALA A 170 10.42 -7.18 -10.14
CA ALA A 170 11.34 -6.09 -9.77
C ALA A 170 12.64 -6.13 -10.57
N LYS A 171 13.17 -7.31 -10.91
CA LYS A 171 14.36 -7.50 -11.77
C LYS A 171 14.08 -7.06 -13.22
N GLU A 172 12.89 -7.33 -13.73
CA GLU A 172 12.46 -7.04 -15.10
C GLU A 172 11.85 -5.63 -15.28
N SER A 173 11.53 -4.93 -14.18
CA SER A 173 10.85 -3.64 -14.22
C SER A 173 11.66 -2.57 -14.97
N MET A 174 10.94 -1.80 -15.80
CA MET A 174 11.47 -0.62 -16.49
C MET A 174 11.40 0.66 -15.64
N LEU A 175 10.92 0.57 -14.40
CA LEU A 175 10.89 1.69 -13.47
C LEU A 175 12.32 2.16 -13.12
N PRO A 176 12.53 3.46 -12.92
CA PRO A 176 13.85 3.99 -12.60
C PRO A 176 14.34 3.49 -11.23
N GLU A 177 15.65 3.53 -11.02
CA GLU A 177 16.28 3.21 -9.71
C GLU A 177 16.19 4.37 -8.71
N ARG A 178 16.03 5.61 -9.21
CA ARG A 178 15.97 6.82 -8.40
C ARG A 178 14.74 7.64 -8.76
N PRO A 179 14.09 8.29 -7.79
CA PRO A 179 13.04 9.25 -8.08
C PRO A 179 13.63 10.48 -8.78
N THR A 180 12.83 11.11 -9.63
CA THR A 180 13.16 12.33 -10.37
C THR A 180 12.19 13.48 -10.07
N GLY A 181 11.14 13.24 -9.26
CA GLY A 181 10.13 14.25 -8.92
C GLY A 181 10.57 15.36 -7.96
N GLN A 182 11.83 15.38 -7.49
CA GLN A 182 12.29 16.28 -6.41
C GLN A 182 12.07 17.76 -6.74
N ASP A 183 12.43 18.20 -7.94
CA ASP A 183 12.29 19.61 -8.34
C ASP A 183 10.82 20.03 -8.43
N SER A 184 9.96 19.14 -8.94
CA SER A 184 8.51 19.38 -9.03
C SER A 184 7.87 19.47 -7.65
N LEU A 185 8.22 18.56 -6.74
CA LEU A 185 7.75 18.62 -5.33
C LEU A 185 8.21 19.90 -4.63
N ASN A 186 9.45 20.34 -4.86
CA ASN A 186 9.95 21.58 -4.28
C ASN A 186 9.17 22.81 -4.78
N LYS A 187 8.82 22.87 -6.08
CA LYS A 187 8.00 23.95 -6.64
C LYS A 187 6.62 24.02 -5.97
N ILE A 188 5.94 22.87 -5.79
CA ILE A 188 4.66 22.82 -5.07
C ILE A 188 4.85 23.30 -3.63
N LEU A 189 5.89 22.84 -2.94
CA LEU A 189 6.13 23.18 -1.53
C LEU A 189 6.34 24.69 -1.33
N VAL A 190 7.15 25.32 -2.18
CA VAL A 190 7.36 26.77 -2.15
C VAL A 190 6.04 27.50 -2.35
N ARG A 191 5.27 27.11 -3.38
CA ARG A 191 3.99 27.74 -3.69
C ARG A 191 2.97 27.61 -2.55
N LEU A 192 2.84 26.42 -1.96
CA LEU A 192 1.96 26.19 -0.80
C LEU A 192 2.30 27.08 0.40
N ARG A 193 3.58 27.41 0.58
CA ARG A 193 4.05 28.29 1.67
C ARG A 193 3.86 29.77 1.39
N THR A 194 3.88 30.17 0.12
CA THR A 194 3.76 31.59 -0.28
C THR A 194 2.35 32.01 -0.60
N GLU A 195 1.47 31.09 -1.05
CA GLU A 195 0.06 31.38 -1.35
C GLU A 195 -0.84 31.42 -0.10
N GLN A 196 -0.32 30.99 1.05
CA GLN A 196 -1.00 31.08 2.35
C GLN A 196 -0.68 32.39 3.12
N GLN A 197 0.01 33.35 2.48
CA GLN A 197 0.20 34.73 2.96
C GLN A 197 -0.62 35.72 2.13
#